data_AF-Q1ALQ8-F1
#
_entry.id   AF-Q1ALQ8-F1
#
_cell.length_a   1.000
_cell.length_b   1.000
_cell.length_c   1.000
_cell.angle_alpha   90.00
_cell.angle_beta   90.00
_cell.angle_gamma   90.00
#
_symmetry.space_group_name_H-M   'P 1'
#
loop_
_entity.id
_entity.type
_entity.pdbx_description
1 polymer ?
#
loop_
_entity_poly.entity_id
_entity_poly.type
_entity_poly.pdbx_seq_one_letter_code
_entity_poly.pdbx_strand_id
1 'polypeptide(L)'
;LHELEMHAYGLNSLIGKLGVEAFCDRKLRGLIGKRSMLVDRRGNFIQEMEGSSVGSPGRKIQLTISTELQAFAHELLAEHERGEVFCDYRQWRQQQYLPPFFPWIKGGAIVAMDPKNGQILAMASSPRYDNNDFINMKDSPNQEEC
;
A
#
# COMPACT_ATOMS: atom_id res chain seq x y z
N LEU A 1 -15.47 13.68 2.69
CA LEU A 1 -16.40 12.90 1.83
C LEU A 1 -16.67 13.61 0.49
N HIS A 2 -16.83 14.94 0.48
CA HIS A 2 -17.11 15.70 -0.74
C HIS A 2 -16.02 15.66 -1.82
N GLU A 3 -14.73 15.56 -1.46
CA GLU A 3 -13.63 15.41 -2.44
C GLU A 3 -13.62 14.07 -3.19
N LEU A 4 -14.20 13.01 -2.61
CA LEU A 4 -14.21 11.67 -3.21
C LEU A 4 -15.34 11.53 -4.25
N GLU A 5 -16.49 12.17 -4.04
CA GLU A 5 -17.62 12.15 -4.99
C GLU A 5 -17.27 12.83 -6.31
N MET A 6 -16.44 13.88 -6.27
CA MET A 6 -15.88 14.57 -7.44
C MET A 6 -15.00 13.66 -8.32
N HIS A 7 -14.56 12.53 -7.78
CA HIS A 7 -13.66 11.60 -8.43
C HIS A 7 -14.32 10.27 -8.81
N ALA A 8 -15.64 10.15 -8.74
CA ALA A 8 -16.40 8.98 -9.20
C ALA A 8 -15.98 7.67 -8.52
N TYR A 9 -15.62 7.71 -7.23
CA TYR A 9 -15.36 6.48 -6.48
C TYR A 9 -16.67 5.79 -6.09
N GLY A 10 -16.76 4.48 -6.34
CA GLY A 10 -17.81 3.64 -5.77
C GLY A 10 -17.48 3.20 -4.35
N LEU A 11 -18.49 2.81 -3.57
CA LEU A 11 -18.33 2.26 -2.20
C LEU A 11 -17.31 1.10 -2.13
N ASN A 12 -17.27 0.27 -3.17
CA ASN A 12 -16.40 -0.90 -3.23
C ASN A 12 -15.08 -0.63 -3.96
N SER A 13 -14.77 0.62 -4.31
CA SER A 13 -13.54 0.98 -5.01
C SER A 13 -12.32 0.73 -4.10
N LEU A 14 -11.29 0.09 -4.66
CA LEU A 14 -9.95 0.04 -4.08
C LEU A 14 -9.25 1.35 -4.39
N ILE A 15 -8.83 2.07 -3.34
CA ILE A 15 -8.17 3.36 -3.45
C ILE A 15 -6.86 3.28 -2.68
N GLY A 16 -5.76 3.54 -3.37
CA GLY A 16 -4.45 3.66 -2.73
C GLY A 16 -4.35 5.01 -2.01
N LYS A 17 -4.21 4.98 -0.68
CA LYS A 17 -4.15 6.20 0.15
C LYS A 17 -2.73 6.65 0.47
N LEU A 18 -1.72 5.87 0.10
CA LEU A 18 -0.35 6.07 0.53
C LEU A 18 0.60 6.14 -0.67
N GLY A 19 1.72 6.82 -0.46
CA GLY A 19 2.88 6.84 -1.35
C GLY A 19 2.55 7.15 -2.82
N VAL A 20 3.12 6.33 -3.71
CA VAL A 20 2.99 6.50 -5.16
C VAL A 20 1.55 6.28 -5.64
N GLU A 21 0.79 5.42 -4.97
CA GLU A 21 -0.59 5.12 -5.37
C GLU A 21 -1.50 6.32 -5.16
N ALA A 22 -1.43 6.97 -4.00
CA ALA A 22 -2.20 8.19 -3.75
C ALA A 22 -1.83 9.31 -4.73
N PHE A 23 -0.54 9.48 -4.99
CA PHE A 23 -0.08 10.51 -5.91
C PHE A 23 -0.48 10.23 -7.37
N CYS A 24 -0.46 8.96 -7.79
CA CYS A 24 -0.76 8.53 -9.15
C CYS A 24 -2.19 8.02 -9.34
N ASP A 25 -3.06 8.12 -8.33
CA ASP A 25 -4.43 7.57 -8.34
C ASP A 25 -5.20 7.99 -9.61
N ARG A 26 -5.14 9.27 -9.96
CA ARG A 26 -5.78 9.82 -11.16
C ARG A 26 -5.35 9.13 -12.47
N LYS A 27 -4.10 8.67 -12.56
CA LYS A 27 -3.56 7.97 -13.73
C LYS A 27 -3.80 6.46 -13.65
N LEU A 28 -3.75 5.90 -12.45
CA LEU A 28 -3.88 4.47 -12.18
C LEU A 28 -5.32 3.98 -12.26
N ARG A 29 -6.30 4.84 -11.94
CA ARG A 29 -7.70 4.46 -11.94
C ARG A 29 -8.25 4.24 -13.35
N GLY A 30 -9.03 3.17 -13.48
CA GLY A 30 -9.89 2.95 -14.64
C GLY A 30 -11.27 3.58 -14.46
N LEU A 31 -12.06 3.58 -15.52
CA LEU A 31 -13.48 3.89 -15.43
C LEU A 31 -14.24 2.59 -15.13
N ILE A 32 -15.09 2.63 -14.11
CA ILE A 32 -15.94 1.50 -13.74
C ILE A 32 -17.06 1.40 -14.79
N GLY A 33 -17.16 0.25 -15.44
CA GLY A 33 -18.27 -0.05 -16.34
C GLY A 33 -19.54 -0.38 -15.57
N LYS A 34 -20.69 -0.09 -16.17
CA LYS A 34 -22.00 -0.49 -15.66
C LYS A 34 -22.60 -1.50 -16.63
N ARG A 35 -23.08 -2.63 -16.12
CA ARG A 35 -23.79 -3.62 -16.94
C ARG A 35 -25.22 -3.74 -16.43
N SER A 36 -26.19 -3.39 -17.27
CA SER A 36 -27.61 -3.51 -16.93
C SER A 36 -28.19 -4.71 -17.66
N MET A 37 -28.74 -5.68 -16.93
CA MET A 37 -29.27 -6.92 -17.51
C MET A 37 -30.75 -7.07 -17.17
N LEU A 38 -31.53 -7.51 -18.15
CA LEU A 38 -32.90 -7.94 -17.94
C LEU A 38 -32.89 -9.43 -17.58
N VAL A 39 -33.48 -9.74 -16.41
CA VAL A 39 -33.58 -11.08 -15.87
C VAL A 39 -35.04 -11.54 -15.85
N ASP A 40 -35.28 -12.82 -16.13
CA ASP A 40 -36.61 -13.43 -15.99
C ASP A 40 -36.97 -13.63 -14.50
N ARG A 41 -38.23 -13.95 -14.20
CA ARG A 41 -38.70 -14.37 -12.87
C ARG A 41 -37.96 -15.58 -12.30
N ARG A 42 -37.36 -16.40 -13.16
CA ARG A 42 -36.50 -17.54 -12.79
C ARG A 42 -35.03 -17.16 -12.59
N GLY A 43 -34.67 -15.89 -12.78
CA GLY A 43 -33.29 -15.38 -12.68
C GLY A 43 -32.44 -15.60 -13.93
N ASN A 44 -33.00 -16.13 -15.01
CA ASN A 44 -32.26 -16.37 -16.25
C ASN A 44 -31.96 -15.04 -16.97
N PHE A 45 -30.74 -14.92 -17.49
CA PHE A 45 -30.32 -13.79 -18.32
C PHE A 45 -31.08 -13.81 -19.65
N ILE A 46 -31.77 -12.71 -19.97
CA ILE A 46 -32.48 -12.55 -21.25
C ILE A 46 -31.67 -11.66 -22.19
N GLN A 47 -31.34 -10.44 -21.76
CA GLN A 47 -30.69 -9.46 -22.62
C GLN A 47 -29.98 -8.37 -21.80
N GLU A 48 -28.96 -7.78 -22.39
CA GLU A 48 -28.30 -6.57 -21.90
C GLU A 48 -29.05 -5.31 -22.36
N MET A 49 -29.31 -4.37 -21.45
CA MET A 49 -30.09 -3.15 -21.72
C MET A 49 -29.23 -1.99 -22.24
N GLU A 50 -29.87 -1.05 -22.91
CA GLU A 50 -29.25 0.23 -23.30
C GLU A 50 -28.84 1.04 -22.05
N GLY A 51 -27.62 1.58 -22.05
CA GLY A 51 -27.01 2.21 -20.89
C GLY A 51 -25.96 1.36 -20.17
N SER A 52 -25.63 0.17 -20.69
CA SER A 52 -24.39 -0.52 -20.33
C SER A 52 -23.17 0.28 -20.81
N SER A 53 -22.26 0.61 -19.89
CA SER A 53 -20.98 1.24 -20.19
C SER A 53 -19.84 0.23 -20.00
N VAL A 54 -18.93 0.15 -20.97
CA VAL A 54 -17.74 -0.68 -20.85
C VAL A 54 -16.73 0.03 -19.95
N GLY A 55 -16.21 -0.69 -18.96
CA GLY A 55 -15.15 -0.17 -18.11
C GLY A 55 -13.85 0.00 -18.89
N SER A 56 -13.15 1.10 -18.68
CA SER A 56 -11.85 1.34 -19.32
C SER A 56 -10.74 1.09 -18.30
N PRO A 57 -9.72 0.26 -18.59
CA PRO A 57 -8.63 0.02 -17.67
C PRO A 57 -7.82 1.30 -17.45
N GLY A 58 -7.31 1.47 -16.24
CA GLY A 58 -6.43 2.58 -15.90
C GLY A 58 -5.07 2.47 -16.60
N ARG A 59 -4.26 3.53 -16.50
CA ARG A 59 -2.97 3.59 -17.20
C ARG A 59 -1.87 2.94 -16.38
N LYS A 60 -1.08 2.08 -17.03
CA LYS A 60 0.17 1.58 -16.45
C LYS A 60 1.19 2.71 -16.35
N ILE A 61 1.76 2.91 -15.17
CA ILE A 61 2.86 3.86 -14.94
C ILE A 61 4.18 3.09 -14.86
N GLN A 62 5.25 3.72 -15.35
CA GLN A 62 6.62 3.23 -15.16
C GLN A 62 7.31 4.17 -14.18
N LEU A 63 7.99 3.61 -13.20
CA LEU A 63 8.75 4.34 -12.20
C LEU A 63 10.22 4.33 -12.57
N THR A 64 10.96 5.31 -12.05
CA THR A 64 12.43 5.36 -12.13
C THR A 64 13.10 4.48 -11.08
N ILE A 65 12.33 4.02 -10.10
CA ILE A 65 12.83 3.22 -8.98
C ILE A 65 13.27 1.84 -9.51
N SER A 66 14.51 1.47 -9.20
CA SER A 66 15.05 0.14 -9.48
C SER A 66 14.70 -0.81 -8.34
N THR A 67 14.12 -1.96 -8.69
CA THR A 67 13.78 -3.01 -7.71
C THR A 67 15.02 -3.51 -6.95
N GLU A 68 16.16 -3.61 -7.63
CA GLU A 68 17.42 -4.11 -7.04
C GLU A 68 17.96 -3.15 -5.98
N LEU A 69 18.05 -1.85 -6.31
CA LEU A 69 18.52 -0.83 -5.37
C LEU A 69 17.55 -0.63 -4.21
N GLN A 70 16.25 -0.73 -4.48
CA GLN A 70 15.22 -0.67 -3.46
C GLN A 70 15.34 -1.84 -2.46
N ALA A 71 15.54 -3.05 -2.96
CA ALA A 71 15.73 -4.24 -2.11
C ALA A 71 16.99 -4.11 -1.24
N PHE A 72 18.10 -3.69 -1.85
CA PHE A 72 19.36 -3.46 -1.13
C PHE A 72 19.23 -2.38 -0.04
N ALA A 73 18.57 -1.25 -0.34
CA ALA A 73 18.36 -0.20 0.64
C ALA A 73 17.49 -0.66 1.83
N HIS A 74 16.46 -1.48 1.58
CA HIS A 74 15.68 -2.09 2.64
C HIS A 74 16.49 -3.09 3.48
N GLU A 75 17.36 -3.87 2.86
CA GLU A 75 18.23 -4.82 3.56
C GLU A 75 19.19 -4.10 4.51
N LEU A 76 19.87 -3.03 4.04
CA LEU A 76 20.76 -2.22 4.88
C LEU A 76 20.06 -1.60 6.10
N LEU A 77 18.83 -1.12 5.93
CA LEU A 77 18.02 -0.60 7.03
C LEU A 77 17.59 -1.71 7.99
N ALA A 78 17.19 -2.87 7.49
CA ALA A 78 16.79 -4.01 8.31
C ALA A 78 17.96 -4.59 9.12
N GLU A 79 19.18 -4.57 8.59
CA GLU A 79 20.38 -4.91 9.35
C GLU A 79 20.60 -3.97 10.54
N HIS A 80 20.43 -2.65 10.34
CA HIS A 80 20.54 -1.66 11.40
C HIS A 80 19.42 -1.76 12.45
N GLU A 81 18.20 -2.16 12.06
CA GLU A 81 17.14 -2.48 13.02
C GLU A 81 17.52 -3.66 13.94
N ARG A 82 18.15 -4.70 13.37
CA ARG A 82 18.59 -5.90 14.11
C ARG A 82 19.85 -5.66 14.93
N GLY A 83 20.71 -4.75 14.47
CA GLY A 83 21.96 -4.33 15.10
C GLY A 83 21.75 -3.43 16.31
N GLU A 84 21.08 -3.95 17.33
CA GLU A 84 21.39 -3.75 18.75
C GLU A 84 20.48 -4.75 19.45
N VAL A 85 21.05 -5.89 19.84
CA VAL A 85 20.45 -6.78 20.83
C VAL A 85 20.17 -5.89 22.04
N PHE A 86 18.89 -5.57 22.25
CA PHE A 86 18.46 -4.96 23.50
C PHE A 86 18.78 -5.98 24.59
N CYS A 87 19.94 -5.75 25.19
CA CYS A 87 20.41 -6.18 26.48
C CYS A 87 19.29 -6.80 27.33
N ASP A 88 19.47 -8.10 27.59
CA ASP A 88 18.67 -8.92 28.46
C ASP A 88 18.17 -8.11 29.67
N TYR A 89 16.85 -7.93 29.77
CA TYR A 89 16.19 -7.24 30.88
C TYR A 89 16.64 -7.76 32.26
N ARG A 90 17.12 -9.02 32.35
CA ARG A 90 17.70 -9.57 33.59
C ARG A 90 19.00 -8.90 34.03
N GLN A 91 19.88 -8.49 33.12
CA GLN A 91 21.19 -7.91 33.48
C GLN A 91 21.07 -6.50 34.07
N TRP A 92 20.02 -5.75 33.69
CA TRP A 92 19.81 -4.37 34.15
C TRP A 92 19.37 -4.23 35.61
N ARG A 93 18.68 -5.22 36.18
CA ARG A 93 18.21 -5.16 37.59
C ARG A 93 19.35 -5.04 38.62
N GLN A 94 20.59 -5.36 38.25
CA GLN A 94 21.73 -5.32 39.16
C GLN A 94 22.54 -4.02 39.09
N GLN A 95 22.23 -3.09 38.18
CA GLN A 95 22.98 -1.84 38.04
C GLN A 95 22.21 -0.64 38.61
N GLN A 96 22.92 0.21 39.35
CA GLN A 96 22.40 1.35 40.11
C GLN A 96 22.23 2.63 39.27
N TYR A 97 22.35 2.55 37.94
CA TYR A 97 22.21 3.68 37.02
C TYR A 97 21.40 3.25 35.79
N LEU A 98 20.38 4.05 35.44
CA LEU A 98 19.71 3.96 34.14
C LEU A 98 20.65 4.56 33.08
N PRO A 99 20.86 3.90 31.93
CA PRO A 99 21.61 4.51 30.84
C PRO A 99 20.87 5.79 30.37
N PRO A 100 21.61 6.84 30.00
CA PRO A 100 21.00 8.10 29.58
C PRO A 100 20.28 7.86 28.24
N PHE A 101 18.95 7.80 28.28
CA PHE A 101 18.06 7.95 27.13
C PHE A 101 18.52 7.23 25.84
N PHE A 102 18.46 5.90 25.82
CA PHE A 102 18.53 5.17 24.55
C PHE A 102 17.37 5.60 23.64
N PRO A 103 17.60 5.99 22.37
CA PRO A 103 16.53 6.43 21.50
C PRO A 103 15.64 5.23 21.16
N TRP A 104 14.40 5.26 21.65
CA TRP A 104 13.37 4.24 21.44
C TRP A 104 12.92 4.06 19.97
N ILE A 105 13.51 4.79 19.01
CA ILE A 105 13.20 4.66 17.58
C ILE A 105 14.43 4.11 16.88
N LYS A 106 14.42 2.80 16.62
CA LYS A 106 15.21 2.19 15.56
C LYS A 106 14.52 2.50 14.24
N GLY A 107 14.96 3.55 13.57
CA GLY A 107 14.35 4.00 12.33
C GLY A 107 15.30 4.87 11.52
N GLY A 108 15.06 4.92 10.22
CA GLY A 108 15.91 5.62 9.27
C GLY A 108 15.30 5.64 7.87
N ALA A 109 15.93 6.40 6.99
CA ALA A 109 15.56 6.43 5.59
C ALA A 109 16.82 6.49 4.71
N ILE A 110 16.74 5.86 3.54
CA ILE A 110 17.80 5.89 2.52
C ILE A 110 17.18 6.39 1.22
N VAL A 111 17.85 7.34 0.56
CA VAL A 111 17.47 7.86 -0.76
C VAL A 111 18.67 7.76 -1.68
N ALA A 112 18.47 7.17 -2.85
CA ALA A 112 19.45 7.13 -3.93
C ALA A 112 18.88 7.81 -5.17
N MET A 113 19.63 8.76 -5.74
CA MET A 113 19.25 9.50 -6.94
C MET A 113 20.43 9.62 -7.90
N ASP A 114 20.14 9.67 -9.19
CA ASP A 114 21.13 10.02 -10.21
C ASP A 114 21.29 11.57 -10.24
N PRO A 115 22.48 12.11 -9.91
CA PRO A 115 22.70 13.56 -9.85
C PRO A 115 22.65 14.23 -11.23
N LYS A 116 22.78 13.48 -12.33
CA LYS A 116 22.81 14.07 -13.68
C LYS A 116 21.43 14.43 -14.20
N ASN A 117 20.41 13.64 -13.87
CA ASN A 117 19.04 13.81 -14.38
C ASN A 117 17.99 13.98 -13.28
N GLY A 118 18.37 13.84 -12.01
CA GLY A 118 17.48 13.97 -10.86
C GLY A 118 16.52 12.79 -10.66
N GLN A 119 16.71 11.67 -11.38
CA GLN A 119 15.87 10.49 -11.23
C GLN A 119 16.12 9.83 -9.88
N ILE A 120 15.04 9.43 -9.21
CA ILE A 120 15.11 8.70 -7.96
C ILE A 120 15.16 7.22 -8.28
N LEU A 121 16.23 6.55 -7.83
CA LEU A 121 16.50 5.15 -8.10
C LEU A 121 16.05 4.25 -6.94
N ALA A 122 16.09 4.73 -5.70
CA ALA A 122 15.57 4.02 -4.53
C ALA A 122 15.17 5.00 -3.41
N MET A 123 14.12 4.66 -2.67
CA MET A 123 13.68 5.36 -1.45
C MET A 123 13.15 4.35 -0.45
N ALA A 124 13.89 4.12 0.63
CA ALA A 124 13.58 3.09 1.62
C ALA A 124 13.32 3.67 3.00
N SER A 125 12.19 3.24 3.60
CA SER A 125 11.69 3.41 4.97
C SER A 125 12.18 2.40 6.01
N SER A 126 12.50 2.79 7.24
CA SER A 126 12.50 1.88 8.40
C SER A 126 11.88 2.58 9.63
N PRO A 127 10.95 1.92 10.35
CA PRO A 127 10.40 0.58 10.10
C PRO A 127 9.51 0.53 8.85
N ARG A 128 9.52 -0.62 8.17
CA ARG A 128 8.68 -0.87 6.98
C ARG A 128 7.37 -1.57 7.35
N TYR A 129 6.37 -1.38 6.51
CA TYR A 129 5.13 -2.15 6.50
C TYR A 129 5.04 -2.94 5.18
N ASP A 130 4.30 -4.04 5.17
CA ASP A 130 3.94 -4.74 3.92
C ASP A 130 2.64 -4.12 3.38
N ASN A 131 2.63 -3.70 2.11
CA ASN A 131 1.44 -3.16 1.47
C ASN A 131 0.34 -4.23 1.33
N ASN A 132 0.72 -5.51 1.23
CA ASN A 132 -0.22 -6.60 1.04
C ASN A 132 -1.14 -6.82 2.25
N ASP A 133 -0.70 -6.43 3.45
CA ASP A 133 -1.51 -6.49 4.68
C ASP A 133 -2.80 -5.67 4.57
N PHE A 134 -2.84 -4.66 3.69
CA PHE A 134 -3.96 -3.74 3.53
C PHE A 134 -4.93 -4.10 2.38
N ILE A 135 -4.65 -5.15 1.60
CA ILE A 135 -5.44 -5.50 0.41
C ILE A 135 -6.60 -6.46 0.75
N ASN A 136 -6.36 -7.44 1.64
CA ASN A 136 -7.29 -8.56 1.87
C ASN A 136 -8.34 -8.33 2.97
N MET A 137 -8.40 -7.14 3.56
CA MET A 137 -9.24 -6.89 4.75
C MET A 137 -10.76 -6.89 4.46
N LYS A 138 -11.17 -6.93 3.18
CA LYS A 138 -12.58 -6.93 2.77
C LYS A 138 -13.16 -8.33 2.50
N ASP A 139 -12.34 -9.36 2.37
CA ASP A 139 -12.78 -10.73 2.07
C ASP A 139 -12.93 -11.55 3.36
N SER A 140 -13.59 -10.99 4.37
CA SER A 140 -14.10 -11.85 5.45
C SER A 140 -15.26 -12.64 4.85
N PRO A 141 -15.17 -13.97 4.66
CA PRO A 141 -16.36 -14.73 4.35
C PRO A 141 -17.32 -14.50 5.51
N ASN A 142 -18.55 -14.09 5.19
CA ASN A 142 -19.64 -14.16 6.14
C ASN A 142 -19.63 -15.59 6.69
N GLN A 143 -19.17 -15.77 7.94
CA GLN A 143 -19.39 -16.98 8.69
C GLN A 143 -20.89 -17.02 8.97
N GLU A 144 -21.66 -17.53 8.00
CA GLU A 144 -22.96 -18.10 8.28
C GLU A 144 -22.72 -19.42 9.01
N GLU A 145 -22.51 -19.33 10.32
CA GLU A 145 -22.73 -20.42 11.26
C GLU A 145 -23.92 -20.05 12.15
N CYS A 146 -25.07 -20.67 11.88
CA CYS A 146 -26.13 -21.06 12.82
C CYS A 146 -26.94 -22.20 12.20
#